data_AF-A0A016WSP5-F1
#
_entry.id   AF-A0A016WSP5-F1
#
_cell.length_a   1.000
_cell.length_b   1.000
_cell.length_c   1.000
_cell.angle_alpha   90.00
_cell.angle_beta   90.00
_cell.angle_gamma   90.00
#
_symmetry.space_group_name_H-M   'P 1'
#
loop_
_entity.id
_entity.type
_entity.pdbx_description
1 polymer ?
#
loop_
_entity_poly.entity_id
_entity_poly.type
_entity_poly.pdbx_seq_one_letter_code
_entity_poly.pdbx_strand_id
1 'polypeptide(L)'
;MLASCEESTALARALSHLTETEENAAALWAKQSEMDSIRFTESLSEYVGLVGSLKELFAERVRVWQNWQSAQQSLARKREQKARLELSGKNDRASALRDEMDEAIRRMDQLEAEFGDLSKLIREEIGRFEVQRRHDMRQMFIEYLESLVQTHTEMLEVWEKFEPETRSIFA
;
A
#
# COMPACT_ATOMS: atom_id res chain seq x y z
N MET A 1 23.51 14.70 -37.21
CA MET A 1 24.19 15.91 -37.76
C MET A 1 25.73 15.81 -37.77
N LEU A 2 26.37 14.95 -36.96
CA LEU A 2 27.83 14.73 -37.07
C LEU A 2 28.19 13.87 -38.30
N ALA A 3 27.41 12.82 -38.58
CA ALA A 3 27.59 11.97 -39.76
C ALA A 3 27.62 12.74 -41.08
N SER A 4 26.81 13.79 -41.21
CA SER A 4 26.73 14.62 -42.43
C SER A 4 27.92 15.57 -42.62
N CYS A 5 28.73 15.77 -41.58
CA CYS A 5 29.92 16.62 -41.60
C CYS A 5 31.22 15.81 -41.66
N GLU A 6 31.12 14.48 -41.68
CA GLU A 6 32.25 13.57 -41.64
C GLU A 6 32.73 13.23 -43.05
N GLU A 7 34.03 13.38 -43.30
CA GLU A 7 34.64 13.13 -44.60
C GLU A 7 34.91 11.64 -44.84
N SER A 8 35.24 10.90 -43.77
CA SER A 8 35.42 9.46 -43.86
C SER A 8 34.06 8.76 -44.05
N THR A 9 33.87 8.13 -45.22
CA THR A 9 32.61 7.42 -45.53
C THR A 9 32.31 6.31 -44.52
N ALA A 10 33.33 5.59 -44.05
CA ALA A 10 33.18 4.54 -43.04
C ALA A 10 32.72 5.11 -41.70
N LEU A 11 33.33 6.21 -41.25
CA LEU A 11 32.96 6.88 -40.00
C LEU A 11 31.58 7.55 -40.10
N ALA A 12 31.27 8.22 -41.21
CA ALA A 12 29.97 8.83 -41.48
C ALA A 12 28.83 7.79 -41.44
N ARG A 13 29.07 6.61 -42.02
CA ARG A 13 28.14 5.48 -41.97
C ARG A 13 27.96 4.95 -40.55
N ALA A 14 29.05 4.70 -39.83
CA ALA A 14 28.97 4.24 -38.44
C ALA A 14 28.24 5.25 -37.54
N LEU A 15 28.45 6.55 -37.71
CA LEU A 15 27.74 7.60 -36.97
C LEU A 15 26.23 7.63 -37.31
N SER A 16 25.87 7.36 -38.57
CA SER A 16 24.46 7.24 -38.97
C SER A 16 23.79 6.03 -38.32
N HIS A 17 24.44 4.85 -38.34
CA HIS A 17 23.92 3.66 -37.68
C HIS A 17 23.88 3.78 -36.16
N LEU A 18 24.85 4.49 -35.55
CA LEU A 18 24.79 4.82 -34.13
C LEU A 18 23.57 5.68 -33.81
N THR A 19 23.26 6.66 -34.66
CA THR A 19 22.06 7.49 -34.50
C THR A 19 20.79 6.64 -34.52
N GLU A 20 20.66 5.74 -35.49
CA GLU A 20 19.53 4.80 -35.58
C GLU A 20 19.46 3.86 -34.37
N THR A 21 20.61 3.36 -33.90
CA THR A 21 20.72 2.48 -32.72
C THR A 21 20.23 3.20 -31.47
N GLU A 22 20.66 4.43 -31.25
CA GLU A 22 20.25 5.27 -30.12
C GLU A 22 18.76 5.64 -30.19
N GLU A 23 18.23 5.93 -31.39
CA GLU A 23 16.79 6.18 -31.58
C GLU A 23 15.94 4.94 -31.23
N ASN A 24 16.37 3.76 -31.68
CA ASN A 24 15.71 2.49 -31.35
C ASN A 24 15.82 2.17 -29.85
N ALA A 25 16.99 2.38 -29.24
CA ALA A 25 17.18 2.21 -27.80
C ALA A 25 16.27 3.15 -27.00
N ALA A 26 16.19 4.43 -27.39
CA ALA A 26 15.31 5.41 -26.76
C ALA A 26 13.83 5.00 -26.85
N ALA A 27 13.39 4.48 -28.00
CA ALA A 27 12.03 3.97 -28.16
C ALA A 27 11.74 2.76 -27.25
N LEU A 28 12.68 1.82 -27.11
CA LEU A 28 12.57 0.70 -26.18
C LEU A 28 12.48 1.16 -24.72
N TRP A 29 13.30 2.12 -24.33
CA TRP A 29 13.24 2.70 -22.98
C TRP A 29 11.92 3.42 -22.71
N ALA A 30 11.41 4.19 -23.68
CA ALA A 30 10.12 4.85 -23.55
C ALA A 30 8.98 3.83 -23.36
N LYS A 31 8.98 2.76 -24.15
CA LYS A 31 8.01 1.65 -24.02
C LYS A 31 8.09 0.98 -22.65
N GLN A 32 9.29 0.66 -22.16
CA GLN A 32 9.46 0.06 -20.84
C GLN A 32 9.01 1.00 -19.72
N SER A 33 9.35 2.29 -19.81
CA SER A 33 8.91 3.29 -18.83
C SER A 33 7.39 3.41 -18.75
N GLU A 34 6.70 3.35 -19.89
CA GLU A 34 5.23 3.38 -19.93
C GLU A 34 4.62 2.10 -19.32
N MET A 35 5.18 0.93 -19.67
CA MET A 35 4.77 -0.34 -19.09
C MET A 35 4.96 -0.38 -17.57
N ASP A 36 6.09 0.11 -17.07
CA ASP A 36 6.41 0.15 -15.65
C ASP A 36 5.52 1.13 -14.88
N SER A 37 5.16 2.24 -15.50
CA SER A 37 4.21 3.19 -14.91
C SER A 37 2.84 2.53 -14.71
N ILE A 38 2.28 1.97 -15.78
CA ILE A 38 0.89 1.47 -15.79
C ILE A 38 0.77 0.16 -15.00
N ARG A 39 1.71 -0.78 -15.19
CA ARG A 39 1.55 -2.15 -14.64
C ARG A 39 2.14 -2.31 -13.25
N PHE A 40 3.21 -1.58 -12.94
CA PHE A 40 3.91 -1.77 -11.68
C PHE A 40 3.66 -0.61 -10.72
N THR A 41 3.90 0.63 -11.16
CA THR A 41 3.85 1.81 -10.28
C THR A 41 2.43 2.09 -9.77
N GLU A 42 1.43 2.06 -10.66
CA GLU A 42 0.02 2.24 -10.27
C GLU A 42 -0.43 1.14 -9.31
N SER A 43 -0.21 -0.13 -9.66
CA SER A 43 -0.59 -1.27 -8.84
C SER A 43 0.10 -1.25 -7.46
N LEU A 44 1.39 -0.91 -7.40
CA LEU A 44 2.11 -0.77 -6.14
C LEU A 44 1.55 0.39 -5.29
N SER A 45 1.17 1.50 -5.92
CA SER A 45 0.57 2.65 -5.24
C SER A 45 -0.78 2.28 -4.60
N GLU A 46 -1.59 1.48 -5.28
CA GLU A 46 -2.83 0.94 -4.71
C GLU A 46 -2.54 0.08 -3.47
N TYR A 47 -1.53 -0.79 -3.52
CA TYR A 47 -1.12 -1.60 -2.36
C TYR A 47 -0.68 -0.75 -1.18
N VAL A 48 0.12 0.28 -1.41
CA VAL A 48 0.53 1.24 -0.38
C VAL A 48 -0.71 1.93 0.22
N GLY A 49 -1.67 2.34 -0.62
CA GLY A 49 -2.93 2.91 -0.18
C GLY A 49 -3.73 1.97 0.71
N LEU A 50 -3.89 0.71 0.31
CA LEU A 50 -4.60 -0.32 1.08
C LEU A 50 -3.96 -0.57 2.45
N VAL A 51 -2.63 -0.64 2.51
CA VAL A 51 -1.90 -0.75 3.78
C VAL A 51 -2.12 0.49 4.65
N GLY A 52 -2.18 1.67 4.04
CA GLY A 52 -2.58 2.92 4.70
C GLY A 52 -3.97 2.83 5.34
N SER A 53 -4.97 2.39 4.58
CA SER A 53 -6.34 2.21 5.09
C SER A 53 -6.43 1.18 6.23
N LEU A 54 -5.68 0.08 6.15
CA LEU A 54 -5.61 -0.89 7.25
C LEU A 54 -5.02 -0.28 8.53
N LYS A 55 -4.00 0.58 8.40
CA LYS A 55 -3.42 1.31 9.54
C LYS A 55 -4.43 2.24 10.21
N GLU A 56 -5.21 2.98 9.41
CA GLU A 56 -6.29 3.84 9.92
C GLU A 56 -7.38 3.02 10.62
N LEU A 57 -7.76 1.88 10.05
CA LEU A 57 -8.72 0.96 10.65
C LEU A 57 -8.25 0.41 12.00
N PHE A 58 -6.96 0.08 12.15
CA PHE A 58 -6.40 -0.30 13.44
C PHE A 58 -6.40 0.84 14.46
N ALA A 59 -6.10 2.06 14.02
CA ALA A 59 -6.19 3.24 14.90
C ALA A 59 -7.62 3.45 15.39
N GLU A 60 -8.61 3.26 14.51
CA GLU A 60 -10.02 3.34 14.86
C GLU A 60 -10.43 2.25 15.86
N ARG A 61 -9.94 1.01 15.68
CA ARG A 61 -10.13 -0.07 16.65
C ARG A 61 -9.60 0.30 18.04
N VAL A 62 -8.42 0.92 18.11
CA VAL A 62 -7.84 1.39 19.39
C VAL A 62 -8.72 2.48 20.00
N ARG A 63 -9.23 3.42 19.20
CA ARG A 63 -10.14 4.49 19.67
C ARG A 63 -11.42 3.91 20.28
N VAL A 64 -12.08 2.98 19.59
CA VAL A 64 -13.31 2.32 20.08
C VAL A 64 -13.02 1.54 21.36
N TRP A 65 -11.91 0.82 21.43
CA TRP A 65 -11.47 0.14 22.65
C TRP A 65 -11.27 1.09 23.83
N GLN A 66 -10.59 2.23 23.61
CA GLN A 66 -10.38 3.24 24.64
C GLN A 66 -11.71 3.83 25.16
N ASN A 67 -12.69 4.04 24.28
CA ASN A 67 -14.02 4.50 24.66
C ASN A 67 -14.73 3.48 25.57
N TRP A 68 -14.70 2.20 25.17
CA TRP A 68 -15.25 1.10 25.98
C TRP A 68 -14.59 1.02 27.36
N GLN A 69 -13.26 1.03 27.40
CA GLN A 69 -12.50 0.99 28.67
C GLN A 69 -12.79 2.20 29.57
N SER A 70 -12.93 3.38 28.98
CA SER A 70 -13.29 4.59 29.73
C SER A 70 -14.70 4.49 30.33
N ALA A 71 -15.67 3.95 29.58
CA ALA A 71 -17.02 3.69 30.09
C ALA A 71 -17.02 2.66 31.22
N GLN A 72 -16.24 1.59 31.08
CA GLN A 72 -16.08 0.54 32.10
C GLN A 72 -15.50 1.10 33.41
N GLN A 73 -14.44 1.92 33.32
CA GLN A 73 -13.85 2.58 34.50
C GLN A 73 -14.81 3.57 35.16
N SER A 74 -15.56 4.34 34.36
CA SER A 74 -16.58 5.27 34.88
C SER A 74 -17.68 4.53 35.64
N LEU A 75 -18.17 3.42 35.10
CA LEU A 75 -19.16 2.56 35.76
C LEU A 75 -18.62 1.97 37.07
N ALA A 76 -17.36 1.52 37.09
CA ALA A 76 -16.72 1.02 38.31
C ALA A 76 -16.66 2.09 39.41
N ARG A 77 -16.30 3.34 39.07
CA ARG A 77 -16.30 4.47 40.02
C ARG A 77 -17.70 4.79 40.54
N LYS A 78 -18.72 4.76 39.68
CA LYS A 78 -20.13 4.95 40.10
C LYS A 78 -20.61 3.85 41.06
N ARG A 79 -20.24 2.59 40.80
CA ARG A 79 -20.52 1.46 41.71
C ARG A 79 -19.88 1.65 43.09
N GLU A 80 -18.62 2.08 43.12
CA GLU A 80 -17.92 2.36 44.37
C GLU A 80 -18.56 3.54 45.14
N GLN A 81 -18.93 4.61 44.44
CA GLN A 81 -19.62 5.76 45.03
C GLN A 81 -20.95 5.34 45.65
N LYS A 82 -21.74 4.52 44.95
CA LYS A 82 -23.01 3.99 45.46
C LYS A 82 -22.79 3.17 46.73
N ALA A 83 -21.85 2.23 46.73
CA ALA A 83 -21.52 1.41 47.89
C ALA A 83 -21.11 2.27 49.10
N ARG A 84 -20.31 3.33 48.89
CA ARG A 84 -19.95 4.29 49.96
C ARG A 84 -21.16 5.05 50.51
N LEU A 85 -22.11 5.44 49.66
CA LEU A 85 -23.33 6.12 50.09
C LEU A 85 -24.23 5.21 50.93
N GLU A 86 -24.40 3.95 50.52
CA GLU A 86 -25.16 2.94 51.26
C GLU A 86 -24.53 2.68 52.64
N LEU A 87 -23.20 2.50 52.71
CA LEU A 87 -22.47 2.33 53.98
C LEU A 87 -22.58 3.55 54.92
N SER A 88 -22.74 4.76 54.37
CA SER A 88 -22.92 5.98 55.16
C SER A 88 -24.38 6.29 55.54
N GLY A 89 -25.31 5.36 55.26
CA GLY A 89 -26.73 5.50 55.58
C GLY A 89 -27.49 6.51 54.70
N LYS A 90 -26.89 6.97 53.60
CA LYS A 90 -27.47 7.95 52.66
C LYS A 90 -28.26 7.25 51.55
N ASN A 91 -29.19 6.39 51.93
CA ASN A 91 -29.88 5.47 51.01
C ASN A 91 -30.68 6.18 49.92
N ASP A 92 -31.30 7.34 50.20
CA ASP A 92 -32.04 8.10 49.17
C ASP A 92 -31.12 8.58 48.04
N ARG A 93 -29.91 9.04 48.39
CA ARG A 93 -28.89 9.43 47.38
C ARG A 93 -28.31 8.22 46.65
N ALA A 94 -28.16 7.08 47.31
CA ALA A 94 -27.74 5.84 46.66
C ALA A 94 -28.80 5.32 45.69
N SER A 95 -30.09 5.45 46.02
CA SER A 95 -31.20 5.09 45.14
C SER A 95 -31.28 6.00 43.92
N ALA A 96 -31.02 7.29 44.06
CA ALA A 96 -30.98 8.23 42.94
C ALA A 96 -29.91 7.91 41.89
N LEU A 97 -28.82 7.23 42.27
CA LEU A 97 -27.78 6.79 41.33
C LEU A 97 -28.15 5.57 40.49
N ARG A 98 -29.27 4.89 40.80
CA ARG A 98 -29.63 3.62 40.17
C ARG A 98 -29.93 3.78 38.68
N ASP A 99 -30.75 4.77 38.32
CA ASP A 99 -31.13 5.03 36.93
C ASP A 99 -29.92 5.45 36.08
N GLU A 100 -29.03 6.29 36.63
CA GLU A 100 -27.77 6.66 35.97
C GLU A 100 -26.84 5.47 35.75
N MET A 101 -26.81 4.53 36.69
CA MET A 101 -26.00 3.32 36.57
C MET A 101 -26.56 2.38 35.51
N ASP A 102 -27.88 2.22 35.44
CA ASP A 102 -28.53 1.36 34.45
C ASP A 102 -28.30 1.88 33.02
N GLU A 103 -28.29 3.21 32.83
CA GLU A 103 -27.91 3.83 31.56
C GLU A 103 -26.41 3.64 31.25
N ALA A 104 -25.54 3.82 32.24
CA ALA A 104 -24.10 3.62 32.07
C ALA A 104 -23.74 2.16 31.74
N ILE A 105 -24.48 1.19 32.29
CA ILE A 105 -24.35 -0.24 31.94
C ILE A 105 -24.72 -0.45 30.48
N ARG A 106 -25.91 0.01 30.06
CA ARG A 106 -26.36 -0.13 28.67
C ARG A 106 -25.37 0.47 27.68
N ARG A 107 -24.85 1.66 27.98
CA ARG A 107 -23.81 2.30 27.14
C ARG A 107 -22.52 1.51 27.09
N MET A 108 -22.08 0.94 28.22
CA MET A 108 -20.86 0.13 28.28
C MET A 108 -21.02 -1.16 27.47
N ASP A 109 -22.17 -1.85 27.59
CA ASP A 109 -22.49 -3.05 26.82
C ASP A 109 -22.54 -2.75 25.30
N GLN A 110 -23.10 -1.59 24.91
CA GLN A 110 -23.12 -1.17 23.50
C GLN A 110 -21.71 -0.95 22.94
N LEU A 111 -20.83 -0.28 23.70
CA LEU A 111 -19.45 -0.05 23.30
C LEU A 111 -18.62 -1.35 23.24
N GLU A 112 -18.92 -2.31 24.13
CA GLU A 112 -18.31 -3.65 24.09
C GLU A 112 -18.70 -4.39 22.81
N ALA A 113 -19.99 -4.37 22.46
CA ALA A 113 -20.50 -4.97 21.23
C ALA A 113 -19.87 -4.32 19.99
N GLU A 114 -19.83 -2.99 19.92
CA GLU A 114 -19.18 -2.24 18.83
C GLU A 114 -17.71 -2.63 18.66
N PHE A 115 -16.96 -2.71 19.76
CA PHE A 115 -15.57 -3.15 19.73
C PHE A 115 -15.43 -4.59 19.23
N GLY A 116 -16.31 -5.48 19.67
CA GLY A 116 -16.34 -6.89 19.27
C GLY A 116 -16.60 -7.06 17.78
N ASP A 117 -17.63 -6.38 17.27
CA ASP A 117 -18.03 -6.41 15.86
C ASP A 117 -16.95 -5.82 14.96
N LEU A 118 -16.40 -4.65 15.31
CA LEU A 118 -15.28 -4.04 14.59
C LEU A 118 -14.06 -4.97 14.58
N SER A 119 -13.71 -5.56 15.73
CA SER A 119 -12.58 -6.49 15.83
C SER A 119 -12.77 -7.77 15.01
N LYS A 120 -14.01 -8.22 14.84
CA LYS A 120 -14.35 -9.38 14.01
C LYS A 120 -14.22 -9.02 12.53
N LEU A 121 -14.82 -7.91 12.11
CA LEU A 121 -14.75 -7.43 10.73
C LEU A 121 -13.30 -7.21 10.29
N ILE A 122 -12.48 -6.58 11.14
CA ILE A 122 -11.05 -6.36 10.86
C ILE A 122 -10.32 -7.69 10.59
N ARG A 123 -10.57 -8.72 11.40
CA ARG A 123 -9.93 -10.04 11.21
C ARG A 123 -10.36 -10.70 9.90
N GLU A 124 -11.64 -10.60 9.56
CA GLU A 124 -12.17 -11.14 8.31
C GLU A 124 -11.56 -10.42 7.09
N GLU A 125 -11.46 -9.09 7.13
CA GLU A 125 -10.86 -8.32 6.03
C GLU A 125 -9.36 -8.57 5.87
N ILE A 126 -8.61 -8.69 6.97
CA ILE A 126 -7.19 -9.06 6.91
C ILE A 126 -7.03 -10.45 6.29
N GLY A 127 -7.85 -11.42 6.70
CA GLY A 127 -7.83 -12.76 6.13
C GLY A 127 -8.13 -12.76 4.62
N ARG A 128 -9.13 -11.97 4.18
CA ARG A 128 -9.41 -11.78 2.75
C ARG A 128 -8.24 -11.14 2.01
N PHE A 129 -7.67 -10.06 2.57
CA PHE A 129 -6.53 -9.35 2.02
C PHE A 129 -5.33 -10.29 1.82
N GLU A 130 -4.97 -11.07 2.83
CA GLU A 130 -3.81 -11.98 2.76
C GLU A 130 -3.93 -13.07 1.69
N VAL A 131 -5.15 -13.55 1.42
CA VAL A 131 -5.39 -14.60 0.42
C VAL A 131 -5.41 -14.02 -0.99
N GLN A 132 -6.18 -12.95 -1.21
CA GLN A 132 -6.38 -12.38 -2.54
C GLN A 132 -5.12 -11.63 -3.00
N ARG A 133 -4.62 -10.72 -2.16
CA ARG A 133 -3.57 -9.78 -2.57
C ARG A 133 -2.19 -10.39 -2.68
N ARG A 134 -1.92 -11.48 -1.96
CA ARG A 134 -0.62 -12.18 -2.05
C ARG A 134 -0.38 -12.74 -3.45
N HIS A 135 -1.42 -13.30 -4.07
CA HIS A 135 -1.31 -13.84 -5.42
C HIS A 135 -1.09 -12.72 -6.43
N ASP A 136 -1.94 -11.69 -6.37
CA ASP A 136 -1.92 -10.55 -7.28
C ASP A 136 -0.59 -9.79 -7.21
N MET A 137 -0.09 -9.51 -6.00
CA MET A 137 1.20 -8.85 -5.80
C MET A 137 2.36 -9.68 -6.38
N ARG A 138 2.35 -11.00 -6.16
CA ARG A 138 3.36 -11.89 -6.77
C ARG A 138 3.28 -11.85 -8.30
N GLN A 139 2.07 -11.91 -8.85
CA GLN A 139 1.85 -11.89 -10.29
C GLN A 139 2.33 -10.55 -10.90
N MET A 140 2.04 -9.43 -10.25
CA MET A 140 2.54 -8.10 -10.62
C MET A 140 4.07 -8.06 -10.70
N PHE A 141 4.79 -8.62 -9.72
CA PHE A 141 6.26 -8.68 -9.77
C PHE A 141 6.78 -9.57 -10.91
N ILE A 142 6.12 -10.70 -11.16
CA ILE A 142 6.49 -11.60 -12.26
C ILE A 142 6.35 -10.88 -13.59
N GLU A 143 5.21 -10.25 -13.84
CA GLU A 143 4.93 -9.53 -15.10
C GLU A 143 5.88 -8.36 -15.32
N TYR A 144 6.23 -7.62 -14.25
CA TYR A 144 7.24 -6.58 -14.31
C TYR A 144 8.61 -7.12 -14.71
N LEU A 145 9.08 -8.20 -14.07
CA LEU A 145 10.37 -8.80 -14.36
C LEU A 145 10.43 -9.43 -15.76
N GLU A 146 9.34 -10.06 -16.21
CA GLU A 146 9.23 -10.61 -17.57
C GLU A 146 9.30 -9.50 -18.62
N SER A 147 8.58 -8.39 -18.42
CA SER A 147 8.66 -7.21 -19.28
C SER A 147 10.08 -6.64 -19.33
N LEU A 148 10.70 -6.50 -18.15
CA LEU A 148 12.05 -5.96 -18.02
C LEU A 148 13.06 -6.82 -18.78
N VAL A 149 13.03 -8.14 -18.59
CA VAL A 149 13.89 -9.09 -19.31
C VAL A 149 13.66 -9.01 -20.82
N GLN A 150 12.41 -8.90 -21.26
CA GLN A 150 12.09 -8.75 -22.68
C GLN A 150 12.72 -7.48 -23.26
N THR A 151 12.52 -6.31 -22.63
CA THR A 151 13.11 -5.07 -23.14
C THR A 151 14.64 -5.11 -23.12
N HIS A 152 15.26 -5.68 -22.09
CA HIS A 152 16.72 -5.83 -22.05
C HIS A 152 17.24 -6.78 -23.14
N THR A 153 16.47 -7.81 -23.51
CA THR A 153 16.81 -8.71 -24.61
C THR A 153 16.71 -7.97 -25.96
N GLU A 154 15.62 -7.23 -26.19
CA GLU A 154 15.44 -6.40 -27.39
C GLU A 154 16.54 -5.32 -27.50
N MET A 155 16.94 -4.73 -26.37
CA MET A 155 18.04 -3.76 -26.29
C MET A 155 19.38 -4.39 -26.69
N LEU A 156 19.67 -5.60 -26.21
CA LEU A 156 20.88 -6.32 -26.59
C LEU A 156 20.92 -6.54 -28.11
N GLU A 157 19.83 -6.98 -28.71
CA GLU A 157 19.74 -7.18 -30.16
C GLU A 157 19.97 -5.87 -30.96
N VAL A 158 19.49 -4.74 -30.45
CA VAL A 158 19.73 -3.41 -31.05
C VAL A 158 21.22 -3.08 -31.06
N TRP A 159 21.92 -3.32 -29.95
CA TRP A 159 23.35 -3.06 -29.85
C TRP A 159 24.22 -4.08 -30.61
N GLU A 160 23.83 -5.35 -30.64
CA GLU A 160 24.51 -6.38 -31.42
C GLU A 160 24.44 -6.10 -32.93
N LYS A 161 23.34 -5.50 -33.42
CA LYS A 161 23.23 -5.05 -34.82
C LYS A 161 24.20 -3.90 -35.13
N PHE A 162 24.55 -3.07 -34.16
CA PHE A 162 25.49 -1.97 -34.34
C PHE A 162 26.96 -2.41 -34.30
N GLU A 163 27.28 -3.49 -33.57
CA GLU A 163 28.65 -3.99 -33.39
C GLU A 163 29.46 -4.08 -34.71
N PRO A 164 28.95 -4.66 -35.82
CA PRO A 164 29.72 -4.79 -37.05
C PRO A 164 30.10 -3.45 -37.68
N GLU A 165 29.24 -2.43 -37.55
CA GLU A 165 29.47 -1.09 -38.10
C GLU A 165 30.65 -0.42 -37.38
N THR A 166 30.83 -0.66 -36.07
CA THR A 166 32.02 -0.17 -35.34
C THR A 166 33.32 -0.81 -35.80
N ARG A 167 33.29 -2.12 -36.12
CA ARG A 167 34.47 -2.84 -36.61
C ARG A 167 34.90 -2.34 -38.00
N SER A 168 33.94 -1.87 -38.80
CA SER A 168 34.19 -1.35 -40.15
C SER A 168 35.01 -0.05 -40.19
N ILE A 169 35.08 0.68 -39.07
CA ILE A 169 35.87 1.93 -38.95
C ILE A 169 37.38 1.63 -38.96
N PHE A 170 37.77 0.47 -38.41
CA PHE A 170 39.17 0.09 -38.21
C PHE A 170 39.69 -0.91 -39.25
N ALA A 171 38.83 -1.36 -40.16
CA ALA A 171 39.14 -2.29 -41.24
C ALA A 171 39.59 -1.53 -42.51
#